data_AF-A0A0M6Y855-F1
#
_entry.id   AF-A0A0M6Y855-F1
#
_cell.length_a   1.000
_cell.length_b   1.000
_cell.length_c   1.000
_cell.angle_alpha   90.00
_cell.angle_beta   90.00
_cell.angle_gamma   90.00
#
_symmetry.space_group_name_H-M   'P 1'
#
loop_
_entity.id
_entity.type
_entity.pdbx_description
1 polymer ?
#
loop_
_entity_poly.entity_id
_entity_poly.type
_entity_poly.pdbx_seq_one_letter_code
_entity_poly.pdbx_strand_id
1 'polypeptide(L)'
;MNLTNAVLYNCWPGEREPTAEELSIYDTLELNCVRDVSEEDQEGTQFEPCEPEDAELWSVYLHLKAGGVDALTDCRTREEAVIVIEYLADRWGMPVELVR
;
A
#
# COMPACT_ATOMS: atom_id res chain seq x y z
N MET A 1 -11.89 -10.15 8.87
CA MET A 1 -11.00 -10.48 7.74
C MET A 1 -9.86 -11.36 8.25
N ASN A 2 -9.42 -12.36 7.49
CA ASN A 2 -8.23 -13.14 7.84
C ASN A 2 -7.00 -12.49 7.19
N LEU A 3 -6.05 -12.02 7.99
CA LEU A 3 -4.85 -11.33 7.50
C LEU A 3 -3.77 -12.36 7.16
N THR A 4 -3.66 -12.71 5.89
CA THR A 4 -2.62 -13.60 5.37
C THR A 4 -1.54 -12.78 4.68
N ASN A 5 -0.38 -13.38 4.36
CA ASN A 5 0.66 -12.69 3.60
C ASN A 5 0.16 -12.20 2.23
N ALA A 6 -0.70 -12.97 1.57
CA ALA A 6 -1.32 -12.57 0.30
C ALA A 6 -2.32 -11.40 0.42
N VAL A 7 -2.70 -11.03 1.65
CA VAL A 7 -3.49 -9.81 1.92
C VAL A 7 -2.58 -8.67 2.38
N LEU A 8 -1.54 -8.97 3.15
CA LEU A 8 -0.69 -7.95 3.75
C LEU A 8 0.42 -7.45 2.81
N TYR A 9 0.85 -8.26 1.84
CA TYR A 9 2.09 -8.04 1.10
C TYR A 9 1.98 -8.39 -0.40
N ASN A 10 0.79 -8.28 -1.01
CA ASN A 10 0.58 -8.76 -2.39
C ASN A 10 1.32 -7.94 -3.47
N CYS A 11 1.79 -6.72 -3.15
CA CYS A 11 2.65 -5.93 -4.03
C CYS A 11 4.13 -6.08 -3.66
N TRP A 12 4.44 -6.60 -2.47
CA TRP A 12 5.81 -6.70 -1.99
C TRP A 12 6.55 -7.88 -2.64
N PRO A 13 7.86 -7.77 -2.94
CA PRO A 13 8.63 -8.83 -3.58
C PRO A 13 8.51 -10.18 -2.86
N GLY A 14 7.93 -11.15 -3.57
CA GLY A 14 7.76 -12.53 -3.09
C GLY A 14 6.60 -12.74 -2.11
N GLU A 15 5.64 -11.81 -2.03
CA GLU A 15 4.42 -11.92 -1.21
C GLU A 15 4.71 -12.32 0.24
N ARG A 16 5.72 -11.66 0.83
CA ARG A 16 6.23 -11.95 2.17
C ARG A 16 6.34 -10.67 2.98
N GLU A 17 6.45 -10.87 4.28
CA GLU A 17 6.76 -9.77 5.18
C GLU A 17 8.15 -9.18 4.85
N PRO A 18 8.28 -7.85 4.78
CA PRO A 18 9.57 -7.17 4.74
C PRO A 18 10.42 -7.49 5.98
N THR A 19 11.73 -7.63 5.79
CA THR A 19 12.66 -7.78 6.92
C THR A 19 12.87 -6.45 7.63
N ALA A 20 13.38 -6.47 8.87
CA ALA A 20 13.70 -5.24 9.59
C ALA A 20 14.77 -4.38 8.88
N GLU A 21 15.69 -5.00 8.13
CA GLU A 21 16.68 -4.28 7.33
C GLU A 21 16.03 -3.56 6.15
N GLU A 22 15.14 -4.24 5.42
CA GLU A 22 14.33 -3.63 4.35
C GLU A 22 13.46 -2.49 4.89
N LEU A 23 12.80 -2.67 6.04
CA LEU A 23 11.97 -1.63 6.66
C LEU A 23 12.77 -0.41 7.15
N SER A 24 14.08 -0.54 7.35
CA SER A 24 14.88 0.51 8.00
C SER A 24 14.97 1.82 7.20
N ILE A 25 14.66 1.78 5.90
CA ILE A 25 14.69 2.96 5.02
C ILE A 25 13.34 3.71 4.95
N TYR A 26 12.30 3.18 5.59
CA TYR A 26 10.95 3.75 5.59
C TYR A 26 10.62 4.37 6.95
N ASP A 27 9.72 5.36 6.96
CA ASP A 27 9.31 6.06 8.19
C ASP A 27 7.81 6.15 8.43
N THR A 28 6.99 5.94 7.40
CA THR A 28 5.53 6.12 7.46
C THR A 28 4.85 5.11 6.54
N LEU A 29 3.63 4.71 6.91
CA LEU A 29 2.71 4.00 6.03
C LEU A 29 1.71 4.99 5.44
N GLU A 30 1.49 4.92 4.14
CA GLU A 30 0.49 5.75 3.46
C GLU A 30 -0.65 4.88 2.94
N LEU A 31 -1.88 5.37 3.05
CA LEU A 31 -3.03 4.78 2.38
C LEU A 31 -3.56 5.77 1.34
N ASN A 32 -3.59 5.38 0.08
CA ASN A 32 -4.20 6.15 -1.00
C ASN A 32 -5.35 5.37 -1.65
N CYS A 33 -6.36 6.10 -2.12
CA CYS A 33 -7.29 5.56 -3.10
C CYS A 33 -6.74 5.82 -4.51
N VAL A 34 -6.79 4.82 -5.38
CA VAL A 34 -6.15 4.90 -6.69
C VAL A 34 -7.03 4.34 -7.79
N ARG A 35 -6.78 4.80 -9.01
CA ARG A 35 -7.42 4.32 -10.24
C ARG A 35 -6.36 3.88 -11.24
N ASP A 36 -6.68 2.88 -12.06
CA ASP A 36 -5.82 2.46 -13.15
C ASP A 36 -5.80 3.54 -14.24
N VAL A 37 -4.60 3.99 -14.60
CA VAL A 37 -4.34 4.95 -15.69
C VAL A 37 -3.45 4.33 -16.77
N SER A 38 -3.29 3.00 -16.77
CA SER A 38 -2.51 2.29 -17.77
C SER A 38 -3.05 2.53 -19.18
N GLU A 39 -2.13 2.72 -20.12
CA GLU A 39 -2.44 2.74 -21.55
C GLU A 39 -2.42 1.30 -22.08
N GLU A 40 -3.38 0.95 -22.95
CA GLU A 40 -3.55 -0.44 -23.45
C GLU A 40 -2.28 -1.04 -24.09
N ASP A 41 -1.38 -0.19 -24.58
CA ASP A 41 -0.14 -0.59 -25.26
C ASP A 41 1.13 -0.46 -24.37
N GLN A 42 1.00 -0.07 -23.10
CA GLN A 42 2.12 -0.04 -22.15
C GLN A 42 2.22 -1.33 -21.33
N GLU A 43 3.46 -1.76 -21.09
CA GLU A 43 3.73 -2.91 -20.23
C GLU A 43 3.60 -2.50 -18.75
N GLY A 44 2.68 -3.14 -18.05
CA GLY A 44 2.43 -2.95 -16.62
C GLY A 44 1.17 -2.14 -16.31
N THR A 45 0.77 -2.17 -15.04
CA THR A 45 -0.36 -1.39 -14.54
C THR A 45 0.18 -0.15 -13.83
N GLN A 46 -0.39 1.01 -14.16
CA GLN A 46 -0.04 2.28 -13.53
C GLN A 46 -1.24 2.78 -12.75
N PHE A 47 -1.04 3.03 -11.46
CA PHE A 47 -2.06 3.57 -10.58
C PHE A 47 -1.70 4.99 -10.19
N GLU A 48 -2.67 5.89 -10.24
CA GLU A 48 -2.54 7.26 -9.75
C GLU A 48 -3.55 7.51 -8.62
N PRO A 49 -3.17 8.33 -7.61
CA PRO A 49 -4.12 8.83 -6.62
C PRO A 49 -5.31 9.52 -7.28
N CYS A 50 -6.50 9.29 -6.74
CA CYS A 50 -7.73 9.88 -7.26
C CYS A 50 -8.64 10.35 -6.12
N GLU A 51 -9.87 10.76 -6.44
CA GLU A 51 -10.89 10.97 -5.40
C GLU A 51 -11.53 9.61 -5.04
N PRO A 52 -12.02 9.43 -3.80
CA PRO A 52 -12.59 8.15 -3.36
C PRO A 52 -13.74 7.61 -4.21
N GLU A 53 -14.55 8.48 -4.82
CA GLU A 53 -15.61 8.09 -5.76
C GLU A 53 -15.11 7.50 -7.08
N ASP A 54 -13.88 7.82 -7.48
CA ASP A 54 -13.23 7.34 -8.70
C ASP A 54 -12.28 6.17 -8.43
N ALA A 55 -12.15 5.77 -7.16
CA ALA A 55 -11.21 4.73 -6.74
C ALA A 55 -11.61 3.35 -7.26
N GLU A 56 -10.65 2.69 -7.90
CA GLU A 56 -10.80 1.29 -8.32
C GLU A 56 -10.26 0.33 -7.26
N LEU A 57 -9.29 0.78 -6.48
CA LEU A 57 -8.74 0.07 -5.33
C LEU A 57 -8.10 1.03 -4.31
N TRP A 58 -7.66 0.48 -3.18
CA TRP A 58 -7.00 1.18 -2.09
C TRP A 58 -5.64 0.55 -1.82
N SER A 59 -4.57 1.32 -1.97
CA SER A 59 -3.20 0.83 -1.86
C SER A 59 -2.52 1.34 -0.59
N VAL A 60 -1.90 0.42 0.14
CA VAL A 60 -1.02 0.72 1.27
C VAL A 60 0.42 0.77 0.76
N TYR A 61 1.10 1.87 1.07
CA TYR A 61 2.47 2.12 0.66
C TYR A 61 3.39 2.29 1.87
N LEU A 62 4.67 1.99 1.66
CA LEU A 62 5.77 2.35 2.56
C LEU A 62 6.43 3.63 2.03
N HIS A 63 6.44 4.70 2.83
CA HIS A 63 7.09 5.97 2.49
C HIS A 63 8.59 5.93 2.79
N LEU A 64 9.42 6.20 1.77
CA LEU A 64 10.88 6.23 1.91
C LEU A 64 11.32 7.50 2.64
N LYS A 65 12.26 7.37 3.58
CA LYS A 65 12.91 8.53 4.25
C LYS A 65 13.59 9.49 3.27
N ALA A 66 14.00 8.99 2.11
CA ALA A 66 14.62 9.77 1.04
C ALA A 66 13.60 10.46 0.10
N GLY A 67 12.30 10.19 0.29
CA GLY A 67 11.20 10.59 -0.59
C GLY A 67 10.81 9.49 -1.57
N GLY A 68 9.51 9.44 -1.88
CA GLY A 68 8.89 8.40 -2.71
C GLY A 68 8.23 7.32 -1.88
N VAL A 69 7.60 6.36 -2.56
CA VAL A 69 6.82 5.29 -1.95
C VAL A 69 7.04 3.96 -2.67
N ASP A 70 6.95 2.86 -1.92
CA ASP A 70 6.86 1.50 -2.48
C ASP A 70 5.51 0.88 -2.12
N ALA A 71 4.85 0.24 -3.09
CA ALA A 71 3.59 -0.45 -2.88
C ALA A 71 3.80 -1.70 -2.02
N LEU A 72 3.01 -1.83 -0.96
CA LEU A 72 3.08 -2.97 -0.06
C LEU A 72 1.93 -3.94 -0.32
N THR A 73 0.71 -3.41 -0.42
CA THR A 73 -0.47 -4.21 -0.72
C THR A 73 -1.65 -3.39 -1.23
N ASP A 74 -2.40 -4.01 -2.13
CA ASP A 74 -3.63 -3.49 -2.71
C ASP A 74 -4.86 -4.18 -2.11
N CYS A 75 -5.86 -3.38 -1.74
CA CYS A 75 -7.12 -3.79 -1.15
C CYS A 75 -8.29 -3.33 -2.02
N ARG A 76 -9.38 -4.10 -2.05
CA ARG A 76 -10.54 -3.75 -2.89
C ARG A 76 -11.43 -2.68 -2.29
N THR A 77 -11.47 -2.59 -0.96
CA THR A 77 -12.30 -1.62 -0.26
C THR A 77 -11.48 -0.80 0.72
N ARG A 78 -11.99 0.39 1.02
CA ARG A 78 -11.40 1.26 2.04
C ARG A 78 -11.34 0.58 3.41
N GLU A 79 -12.41 -0.11 3.79
CA GLU A 79 -12.50 -0.77 5.09
C GLU A 79 -11.44 -1.86 5.23
N GLU A 80 -11.20 -2.64 4.17
CA GLU A 80 -10.13 -3.63 4.16
C GLU A 80 -8.75 -2.96 4.30
N ALA A 81 -8.50 -1.90 3.52
CA ALA A 81 -7.23 -1.20 3.53
C ALA A 81 -6.93 -0.54 4.90
N VAL A 82 -7.95 0.04 5.55
CA VAL A 82 -7.85 0.60 6.89
C VAL A 82 -7.48 -0.47 7.92
N ILE A 83 -8.12 -1.65 7.86
CA ILE A 83 -7.77 -2.76 8.78
C ILE A 83 -6.33 -3.21 8.56
N VAL A 84 -5.88 -3.28 7.30
CA VAL A 84 -4.51 -3.69 6.96
C VAL A 84 -3.49 -2.67 7.45
N ILE A 85 -3.67 -1.38 7.13
CA ILE A 85 -2.68 -0.36 7.50
C ILE A 85 -2.60 -0.16 9.02
N GLU A 86 -3.72 -0.23 9.75
CA GLU A 86 -3.72 -0.16 11.22
C GLU A 86 -2.98 -1.35 11.83
N TYR A 87 -3.19 -2.56 11.30
CA TYR A 87 -2.48 -3.76 11.74
C TYR A 87 -0.96 -3.63 11.54
N LEU A 88 -0.55 -3.17 10.36
CA LEU A 88 0.88 -3.01 10.02
C LEU A 88 1.54 -1.90 10.82
N ALA A 89 0.83 -0.79 11.04
CA ALA A 89 1.29 0.34 11.86
C ALA A 89 1.57 -0.09 13.30
N ASP A 90 0.64 -0.84 13.92
CA ASP A 90 0.84 -1.40 15.27
C ASP A 90 2.01 -2.39 15.29
N ARG A 91 2.07 -3.28 14.29
CA ARG A 91 3.11 -4.31 14.18
C ARG A 91 4.53 -3.74 14.05
N TRP A 92 4.68 -2.65 13.29
CA TRP A 92 5.99 -2.06 12.98
C TRP A 92 6.29 -0.78 13.76
N GLY A 93 5.34 -0.29 14.56
CA GLY A 93 5.48 0.97 15.29
C GLY A 93 5.64 2.17 14.37
N MET A 94 5.03 2.12 13.19
CA MET A 94 5.11 3.18 12.18
C MET A 94 3.85 4.06 12.23
N PRO A 95 3.98 5.39 12.02
CA PRO A 95 2.84 6.27 11.83
C PRO A 95 2.08 5.94 10.54
N VAL A 96 0.82 6.33 10.50
CA VAL A 96 -0.06 6.21 9.34
C VAL A 96 -0.44 7.59 8.83
N GLU A 97 -0.35 7.76 7.52
CA GLU A 97 -0.94 8.88 6.80
C GLU A 97 -2.09 8.38 5.92
N LEU A 98 -3.29 8.91 6.17
CA LEU A 98 -4.45 8.67 5.32
C LEU A 98 -4.47 9.76 4.26
N VAL A 99 -3.96 9.43 3.09
CA VAL A 99 -3.94 10.32 1.94
C VAL A 99 -5.29 10.20 1.22
N ARG A 100 -5.73 11.30 0.61
CA ARG A 100 -7.11 11.47 0.14
C ARG A 100 -7.47 10.52 -1.00
#